data_AF-A0A1U9K6V7-F1
#
_entry.id   AF-A0A1U9K6V7-F1
#
_cell.length_a   1.000
_cell.length_b   1.000
_cell.length_c   1.000
_cell.angle_alpha   90.00
_cell.angle_beta   90.00
_cell.angle_gamma   90.00
#
_symmetry.space_group_name_H-M   'P 1'
#
loop_
_entity.id
_entity.type
_entity.pdbx_description
1 polymer ?
#
loop_
_entity_poly.entity_id
_entity_poly.type
_entity_poly.pdbx_seq_one_letter_code
_entity_poly.pdbx_strand_id
1 'polypeptide(L)'
;MKRKIMVLMVTLALVFSSSFVALGENVNVDNIHYDATVVDSHVDTMMEAVDPATWLPGTNIGEETSFHFDIPKGQAGGLDVPFLAAYTSGYYGNNPRSISRTLALINALYWTEEKNSDQLRVATTVDEIEETVSEGQIAAVPTIEGGYSLEEHNALELLHQYKDLGIKVLGFTWNYSNALGEGADRVYGDPERTPSEGGLTELGETVAKEMNRLGMAIDVSHMSRNTFFDVINVSEAPVIATHSGVNALRDHQRNLTDEQLVALAENGGVIGIVFYPHFIKDDSQAYIEDVVDHIDYAVNLVGIDHVGIGSDFDGASMPEDLKNSSELYKLTEELVERGYSKDDIEKILGKNTLRVLKEVEDAATYDFDEETGIVITPSYDMGEIIEGNTPLLTANVEAESAEIDETRFRVIVDGIVYEPDFDARTSTLSLQMEQPLKERFHVVTFEAANEDGEIERETRIFYVESNAENVKKHVEYFADEGELNEDVARSLSVHLTAVGRYEDLGAAEKVVKHMESFRQLLDHQKENDLLPEEAHHTLQAEAENVIQTWQ
;
A
#
# COMPACT_ATOMS: atom_id res chain seq x y z
N MET A 1 -15.35 -89.75 58.92
CA MET A 1 -14.80 -88.97 57.78
C MET A 1 -15.97 -88.38 56.99
N LYS A 2 -16.30 -87.10 57.21
CA LYS A 2 -17.40 -86.39 56.53
C LYS A 2 -16.81 -85.60 55.36
N ARG A 3 -17.22 -85.93 54.12
CA ARG A 3 -16.91 -85.16 52.90
C ARG A 3 -17.77 -83.88 52.90
N LYS A 4 -17.12 -82.71 52.79
CA LYS A 4 -17.79 -81.42 52.55
C LYS A 4 -17.70 -81.08 51.06
N ILE A 5 -18.82 -80.59 50.56
CA ILE A 5 -19.12 -80.11 49.20
C ILE A 5 -18.40 -78.77 48.98
N MET A 6 -17.79 -78.61 47.81
CA MET A 6 -17.14 -77.39 47.34
C MET A 6 -18.18 -76.55 46.58
N VAL A 7 -18.47 -75.35 47.08
CA VAL A 7 -19.31 -74.35 46.40
C VAL A 7 -18.37 -73.34 45.76
N LEU A 8 -18.47 -73.22 44.43
CA LEU A 8 -17.75 -72.25 43.60
C LEU A 8 -18.54 -70.93 43.61
N MET A 9 -17.94 -69.87 44.14
CA MET A 9 -18.50 -68.51 44.11
C MET A 9 -17.95 -67.81 42.87
N VAL A 10 -18.84 -67.47 41.92
CA VAL A 10 -18.53 -66.63 40.75
C VAL A 10 -18.82 -65.18 41.14
N THR A 11 -17.79 -64.35 41.18
CA THR A 11 -17.90 -62.90 41.38
C THR A 11 -18.18 -62.23 40.04
N LEU A 12 -19.36 -61.60 39.92
CA LEU A 12 -19.79 -60.81 38.78
C LEU A 12 -19.26 -59.37 38.95
N ALA A 13 -18.31 -58.94 38.12
CA ALA A 13 -17.85 -57.56 38.09
C ALA A 13 -18.76 -56.73 37.18
N LEU A 14 -19.53 -55.80 37.78
CA LEU A 14 -20.30 -54.77 37.09
C LEU A 14 -19.34 -53.64 36.66
N VAL A 15 -19.12 -53.51 35.36
CA VAL A 15 -18.44 -52.36 34.76
C VAL A 15 -19.47 -51.24 34.61
N PHE A 16 -19.35 -50.19 35.41
CA PHE A 16 -20.05 -48.93 35.19
C PHE A 16 -19.32 -48.16 34.09
N SER A 17 -19.92 -48.06 32.91
CA SER A 17 -19.52 -47.08 31.88
C SER A 17 -20.08 -45.72 32.29
N SER A 18 -19.25 -44.87 32.88
CA SER A 18 -19.54 -43.45 33.03
C SER A 18 -19.40 -42.78 31.67
N SER A 19 -20.52 -42.43 31.05
CA SER A 19 -20.56 -41.47 29.95
C SER A 19 -20.04 -40.13 30.48
N PHE A 20 -18.83 -39.75 30.07
CA PHE A 20 -18.38 -38.37 30.18
C PHE A 20 -19.24 -37.56 29.20
N VAL A 21 -20.22 -36.84 29.74
CA VAL A 21 -20.72 -35.64 29.08
C VAL A 21 -19.64 -34.60 29.35
N ALA A 22 -18.84 -34.27 28.34
CA ALA A 22 -18.04 -33.06 28.37
C ALA A 22 -19.05 -31.90 28.48
N LEU A 23 -19.12 -31.31 29.68
CA LEU A 23 -19.68 -29.98 29.83
C LEU A 23 -18.75 -29.10 28.98
N GLY A 24 -19.26 -28.61 27.84
CA GLY A 24 -18.53 -27.66 27.01
C GLY A 24 -18.07 -26.52 27.91
N GLU A 25 -16.77 -26.20 27.85
CA GLU A 25 -16.31 -24.90 28.30
C GLU A 25 -17.18 -23.88 27.56
N ASN A 26 -17.82 -22.97 28.28
CA ASN A 26 -18.40 -21.78 27.66
C ASN A 26 -17.21 -21.03 27.06
N VAL A 27 -16.99 -21.24 25.76
CA VAL A 27 -16.03 -20.48 24.98
C VAL A 27 -16.49 -19.03 25.05
N ASN A 28 -15.75 -18.18 25.76
CA ASN A 28 -16.07 -16.77 25.85
C ASN A 28 -15.47 -16.07 24.62
N VAL A 29 -16.32 -15.69 23.67
CA VAL A 29 -15.91 -15.04 22.42
C VAL A 29 -15.04 -13.81 22.70
N ASP A 30 -15.43 -12.99 23.70
CA ASP A 30 -14.66 -11.81 24.10
C ASP A 30 -13.21 -12.16 24.48
N ASN A 31 -12.99 -13.29 25.18
CA ASN A 31 -11.65 -13.75 25.58
C ASN A 31 -10.90 -14.48 24.44
N ILE A 32 -11.51 -14.69 23.28
CA ILE A 32 -10.79 -15.19 22.10
C ILE A 32 -10.41 -14.01 21.24
N HIS A 33 -11.38 -13.16 20.92
CA HIS A 33 -11.18 -12.05 20.00
C HIS A 33 -10.17 -11.04 20.55
N TYR A 34 -10.43 -10.49 21.74
CA TYR A 34 -9.61 -9.43 22.32
C TYR A 34 -8.33 -9.92 23.02
N ASP A 35 -8.14 -11.25 23.14
CA ASP A 35 -6.86 -11.85 23.57
C ASP A 35 -5.96 -12.19 22.36
N ALA A 36 -6.50 -12.21 21.15
CA ALA A 36 -5.78 -12.47 19.92
C ALA A 36 -5.25 -11.16 19.31
N THR A 37 -4.23 -11.26 18.47
CA THR A 37 -3.85 -10.16 17.57
C THR A 37 -4.70 -10.26 16.30
N VAL A 38 -5.58 -9.29 16.09
CA VAL A 38 -6.45 -9.23 14.90
C VAL A 38 -5.76 -8.40 13.82
N VAL A 39 -5.55 -9.02 12.66
CA VAL A 39 -4.91 -8.45 11.49
C VAL A 39 -5.93 -8.37 10.36
N ASP A 40 -6.07 -7.19 9.78
CA ASP A 40 -6.79 -7.00 8.55
C ASP A 40 -5.80 -6.65 7.45
N SER A 41 -5.64 -7.54 6.47
CA SER A 41 -4.61 -7.41 5.46
C SER A 41 -4.94 -6.46 4.31
N HIS A 42 -6.11 -5.77 4.33
CA HIS A 42 -6.39 -4.68 3.38
C HIS A 42 -7.47 -3.68 3.86
N VAL A 43 -7.09 -2.41 4.01
CA VAL A 43 -7.96 -1.29 4.42
C VAL A 43 -7.61 -0.02 3.62
N ASP A 44 -8.60 0.58 2.94
CA ASP A 44 -8.42 1.71 2.00
C ASP A 44 -8.65 3.10 2.60
N THR A 45 -8.74 3.20 3.93
CA THR A 45 -9.08 4.45 4.64
C THR A 45 -8.20 5.64 4.24
N MET A 46 -6.94 5.42 3.84
CA MET A 46 -6.05 6.51 3.43
C MET A 46 -6.56 7.26 2.20
N MET A 47 -7.31 6.62 1.30
CA MET A 47 -7.95 7.29 0.17
C MET A 47 -8.87 8.42 0.60
N GLU A 48 -9.56 8.25 1.72
CA GLU A 48 -10.52 9.18 2.31
C GLU A 48 -9.87 10.15 3.32
N ALA A 49 -8.67 9.84 3.80
CA ALA A 49 -7.93 10.66 4.75
C ALA A 49 -7.32 11.93 4.13
N VAL A 50 -7.22 11.98 2.80
CA VAL A 50 -6.66 13.10 2.05
C VAL A 50 -7.74 13.99 1.45
N ASP A 51 -7.44 15.28 1.35
CA ASP A 51 -8.28 16.23 0.64
C ASP A 51 -8.35 15.86 -0.86
N PRO A 52 -9.54 15.77 -1.47
CA PRO A 52 -9.68 15.28 -2.85
C PRO A 52 -9.06 16.23 -3.88
N ALA A 53 -8.94 17.52 -3.56
CA ALA A 53 -8.45 18.54 -4.47
C ALA A 53 -6.94 18.70 -4.43
N THR A 54 -6.32 18.65 -3.25
CA THR A 54 -4.88 18.86 -3.03
C THR A 54 -4.11 17.56 -2.80
N TRP A 55 -4.78 16.53 -2.31
CA TRP A 55 -4.23 15.27 -1.78
C TRP A 55 -3.38 15.43 -0.51
N LEU A 56 -3.36 16.62 0.10
CA LEU A 56 -2.79 16.79 1.42
C LEU A 56 -3.66 16.09 2.48
N PRO A 57 -3.08 15.61 3.59
CA PRO A 57 -3.85 15.03 4.68
C PRO A 57 -4.90 16.03 5.20
N GLY A 58 -6.16 15.59 5.28
CA GLY A 58 -7.30 16.46 5.57
C GLY A 58 -8.22 15.95 6.68
N THR A 59 -8.26 14.64 6.92
CA THR A 59 -9.14 14.02 7.92
C THR A 59 -8.29 13.27 8.96
N ASN A 60 -8.41 13.66 10.24
CA ASN A 60 -7.77 12.93 11.33
C ASN A 60 -8.58 11.69 11.71
N ILE A 61 -8.10 10.49 11.37
CA ILE A 61 -8.74 9.21 11.72
C ILE A 61 -8.47 8.77 13.17
N GLY A 62 -7.80 9.60 13.99
CA GLY A 62 -7.79 9.45 15.45
C GLY A 62 -9.10 9.81 16.13
N GLU A 63 -10.05 10.40 15.39
CA GLU A 63 -11.38 10.73 15.85
C GLU A 63 -12.43 9.87 15.12
N GLU A 64 -13.64 9.76 15.67
CA GLU A 64 -14.73 9.05 14.99
C GLU A 64 -15.10 9.75 13.67
N THR A 65 -15.04 9.00 12.58
CA THR A 65 -15.37 9.45 11.22
C THR A 65 -16.62 8.74 10.68
N SER A 66 -17.03 9.04 9.45
CA SER A 66 -18.02 8.24 8.73
C SER A 66 -17.47 6.99 8.04
N PHE A 67 -16.15 6.79 8.08
CA PHE A 67 -15.46 5.71 7.39
C PHE A 67 -15.73 4.35 8.06
N HIS A 68 -15.46 3.28 7.33
CA HIS A 68 -15.47 1.92 7.85
C HIS A 68 -14.35 1.69 8.86
N PHE A 69 -13.21 2.39 8.74
CA PHE A 69 -12.17 2.37 9.76
C PHE A 69 -11.77 3.78 10.22
N ASP A 70 -11.64 3.90 11.54
CA ASP A 70 -10.88 4.92 12.24
C ASP A 70 -10.33 4.28 13.52
N ILE A 71 -9.39 4.94 14.20
CA ILE A 71 -8.72 4.41 15.39
C ILE A 71 -9.73 4.04 16.49
N PRO A 72 -10.73 4.88 16.85
CA PRO A 72 -11.74 4.49 17.83
C PRO A 72 -12.54 3.24 17.45
N LYS A 73 -12.97 3.10 16.19
CA LYS A 73 -13.68 1.90 15.72
C LYS A 73 -12.76 0.67 15.71
N GLY A 74 -11.51 0.83 15.28
CA GLY A 74 -10.51 -0.25 15.30
C GLY A 74 -10.32 -0.81 16.71
N GLN A 75 -10.06 0.07 17.68
CA GLN A 75 -9.92 -0.31 19.09
C GLN A 75 -11.19 -0.97 19.65
N ALA A 76 -12.37 -0.41 19.38
CA ALA A 76 -13.64 -0.99 19.84
C ALA A 76 -13.88 -2.38 19.25
N GLY A 77 -13.48 -2.57 17.99
CA GLY A 77 -13.63 -3.80 17.24
C GLY A 77 -12.53 -4.82 17.43
N GLY A 78 -11.50 -4.51 18.23
CA GLY A 78 -10.35 -5.39 18.45
C GLY A 78 -9.38 -5.49 17.28
N LEU A 79 -9.43 -4.58 16.30
CA LEU A 79 -8.49 -4.55 15.18
C LEU A 79 -7.16 -3.94 15.62
N ASP A 80 -6.14 -4.77 15.72
CA ASP A 80 -4.81 -4.37 16.18
C ASP A 80 -3.90 -3.95 15.02
N VAL A 81 -4.01 -4.63 13.86
CA VAL A 81 -3.05 -4.50 12.75
C VAL A 81 -3.78 -4.31 11.41
N PRO A 82 -4.19 -3.07 11.06
CA PRO A 82 -4.71 -2.75 9.74
C PRO A 82 -3.58 -2.54 8.75
N PHE A 83 -3.67 -3.18 7.57
CA PHE A 83 -2.82 -2.88 6.43
C PHE A 83 -3.45 -1.70 5.69
N LEU A 84 -2.86 -0.52 5.86
CA LEU A 84 -3.40 0.72 5.29
C LEU A 84 -2.83 0.92 3.87
N ALA A 85 -3.72 0.81 2.88
CA ALA A 85 -3.35 0.76 1.47
C ALA A 85 -3.17 2.15 0.86
N ALA A 86 -2.05 2.32 0.15
CA ALA A 86 -1.82 3.42 -0.78
C ALA A 86 -2.26 2.99 -2.19
N TYR A 87 -3.55 3.14 -2.47
CA TYR A 87 -4.15 2.87 -3.78
C TYR A 87 -3.85 3.96 -4.84
N THR A 88 -3.60 3.51 -6.07
CA THR A 88 -3.59 4.37 -7.26
C THR A 88 -4.33 3.73 -8.44
N SER A 89 -5.12 4.54 -9.15
CA SER A 89 -5.98 4.09 -10.25
C SER A 89 -5.24 3.84 -11.57
N GLY A 90 -3.93 4.09 -11.62
CA GLY A 90 -3.09 3.98 -12.81
C GLY A 90 -3.36 5.10 -13.82
N TYR A 91 -2.58 6.17 -13.76
CA TYR A 91 -2.68 7.28 -14.72
C TYR A 91 -1.81 6.98 -15.95
N TYR A 92 -2.33 6.21 -16.91
CA TYR A 92 -1.60 5.80 -18.11
C TYR A 92 -1.04 6.99 -18.89
N GLY A 93 0.26 6.94 -19.20
CA GLY A 93 0.97 8.05 -19.84
C GLY A 93 1.31 9.22 -18.88
N ASN A 94 0.97 9.11 -17.59
CA ASN A 94 1.34 10.05 -16.53
C ASN A 94 2.00 9.33 -15.34
N ASN A 95 3.20 8.79 -15.54
CA ASN A 95 3.95 8.15 -14.45
C ASN A 95 4.12 9.04 -13.20
N PRO A 96 4.48 10.34 -13.32
CA PRO A 96 4.60 11.23 -12.16
C PRO A 96 3.31 11.35 -11.34
N ARG A 97 2.13 11.32 -11.99
CA ARG A 97 0.84 11.38 -11.27
C ARG A 97 0.54 10.10 -10.51
N SER A 98 0.94 8.96 -11.06
CA SER A 98 0.82 7.67 -10.37
C SER A 98 1.72 7.64 -9.12
N ILE A 99 2.97 8.11 -9.24
CA ILE A 99 3.89 8.31 -8.10
C ILE A 99 3.27 9.26 -7.08
N SER A 100 2.89 10.46 -7.50
CA SER A 100 2.38 11.50 -6.62
C SER A 100 1.12 11.06 -5.87
N ARG A 101 0.21 10.30 -6.49
CA ARG A 101 -0.98 9.79 -5.80
C ARG A 101 -0.63 8.76 -4.73
N THR A 102 0.25 7.81 -5.05
CA THR A 102 0.70 6.79 -4.08
C THR A 102 1.41 7.46 -2.90
N LEU A 103 2.33 8.40 -3.16
CA LEU A 103 3.06 9.12 -2.11
C LEU A 103 2.15 9.99 -1.25
N ALA A 104 1.08 10.57 -1.80
CA ALA A 104 0.11 11.33 -1.01
C ALA A 104 -0.54 10.48 0.09
N LEU A 105 -0.87 9.22 -0.22
CA LEU A 105 -1.51 8.31 0.72
C LEU A 105 -0.52 7.77 1.76
N ILE A 106 0.72 7.48 1.35
CA ILE A 106 1.80 7.12 2.28
C ILE A 106 2.08 8.30 3.23
N ASN A 107 2.14 9.53 2.71
CA ASN A 107 2.32 10.72 3.52
C ASN A 107 1.16 10.94 4.51
N ALA A 108 -0.08 10.67 4.11
CA ALA A 108 -1.25 10.76 4.99
C ALA A 108 -1.20 9.76 6.15
N LEU A 109 -0.62 8.58 5.93
CA LEU A 109 -0.38 7.61 6.99
C LEU A 109 0.63 8.15 8.02
N TYR A 110 1.79 8.65 7.58
CA TYR A 110 2.78 9.22 8.50
C TYR A 110 2.27 10.49 9.21
N TRP A 111 1.49 11.32 8.53
CA TRP A 111 0.78 12.43 9.18
C TRP A 111 -0.21 11.95 10.23
N THR A 112 -0.92 10.84 9.99
CA THR A 112 -1.86 10.24 10.94
C THR A 112 -1.11 9.75 12.19
N GLU A 113 0.04 9.09 12.02
CA GLU A 113 0.89 8.69 13.15
C GLU A 113 1.37 9.90 13.95
N GLU A 114 1.88 10.96 13.29
CA GLU A 114 2.35 12.17 13.96
C GLU A 114 1.25 12.80 14.85
N LYS A 115 -0.01 12.78 14.39
CA LYS A 115 -1.15 13.34 15.13
C LYS A 115 -1.68 12.42 16.23
N ASN A 116 -1.40 11.12 16.17
CA ASN A 116 -2.01 10.10 17.03
C ASN A 116 -0.98 9.12 17.58
N SER A 117 0.24 9.60 17.86
CA SER A 117 1.39 8.76 18.23
C SER A 117 1.21 7.98 19.53
N ASP A 118 0.18 8.29 20.32
CA ASP A 118 -0.23 7.56 21.53
C ASP A 118 -1.24 6.44 21.26
N GLN A 119 -1.78 6.35 20.04
CA GLN A 119 -2.83 5.39 19.66
C GLN A 119 -2.48 4.54 18.44
N LEU A 120 -1.63 5.05 17.54
CA LEU A 120 -1.22 4.37 16.31
C LEU A 120 0.27 4.59 16.06
N ARG A 121 0.96 3.54 15.64
CA ARG A 121 2.35 3.56 15.17
C ARG A 121 2.43 2.84 13.82
N VAL A 122 3.19 3.40 12.89
CA VAL A 122 3.54 2.72 11.64
C VAL A 122 4.55 1.63 11.97
N ALA A 123 4.23 0.39 11.64
CA ALA A 123 5.06 -0.77 11.95
C ALA A 123 5.55 -1.43 10.65
N THR A 124 6.88 -1.54 10.54
CA THR A 124 7.60 -1.95 9.34
C THR A 124 8.35 -3.27 9.52
N THR A 125 8.20 -3.94 10.66
CA THR A 125 8.62 -5.32 10.89
C THR A 125 7.59 -6.07 11.73
N VAL A 126 7.58 -7.40 11.66
CA VAL A 126 6.74 -8.21 12.56
C VAL A 126 7.06 -7.93 14.03
N ASP A 127 8.33 -7.72 14.36
CA ASP A 127 8.75 -7.43 15.72
C ASP A 127 8.20 -6.05 16.19
N GLU A 128 8.19 -5.03 15.33
CA GLU A 128 7.55 -3.73 15.60
C GLU A 128 6.02 -3.84 15.71
N ILE A 129 5.39 -4.70 14.90
CA ILE A 129 3.96 -4.98 15.00
C ILE A 129 3.65 -5.56 16.39
N GLU A 130 4.37 -6.61 16.79
CA GLU A 130 4.17 -7.25 18.09
C GLU A 130 4.43 -6.30 19.26
N GLU A 131 5.48 -5.46 19.19
CA GLU A 131 5.76 -4.43 20.18
C GLU A 131 4.59 -3.44 20.29
N THR A 132 4.17 -2.86 19.17
CA THR A 132 3.11 -1.85 19.11
C THR A 132 1.79 -2.36 19.69
N VAL A 133 1.39 -3.57 19.29
CA VAL A 133 0.17 -4.21 19.81
C VAL A 133 0.29 -4.47 21.32
N SER A 134 1.45 -4.88 21.81
CA SER A 134 1.68 -5.10 23.25
C SER A 134 1.58 -3.83 24.09
N GLU A 135 1.84 -2.67 23.48
CA GLU A 135 1.68 -1.35 24.08
C GLU A 135 0.22 -0.85 24.04
N GLY A 136 -0.68 -1.60 23.40
CA GLY A 136 -2.10 -1.27 23.27
C GLY A 136 -2.39 -0.25 22.18
N GLN A 137 -1.46 -0.07 21.24
CA GLN A 137 -1.61 0.81 20.08
C GLN A 137 -1.98 -0.01 18.83
N ILE A 138 -2.57 0.66 17.84
CA ILE A 138 -2.78 0.09 16.51
C ILE A 138 -1.44 0.09 15.76
N ALA A 139 -1.04 -1.07 15.25
CA ALA A 139 0.13 -1.23 14.40
C ALA A 139 -0.27 -1.11 12.93
N ALA A 140 -0.13 0.09 12.36
CA ALA A 140 -0.45 0.33 10.97
C ALA A 140 0.64 -0.22 10.05
N VAL A 141 0.27 -1.16 9.18
CA VAL A 141 1.20 -1.74 8.19
C VAL A 141 1.02 -1.00 6.87
N PRO A 142 2.04 -0.30 6.36
CA PRO A 142 1.95 0.43 5.10
C PRO A 142 2.02 -0.52 3.90
N THR A 143 1.07 -0.38 2.96
CA THR A 143 0.99 -1.21 1.76
C THR A 143 0.71 -0.38 0.50
N ILE A 144 1.02 -0.92 -0.67
CA ILE A 144 0.69 -0.29 -1.97
C ILE A 144 -0.25 -1.21 -2.74
N GLU A 145 -1.36 -0.65 -3.21
CA GLU A 145 -2.31 -1.33 -4.09
C GLU A 145 -2.18 -0.78 -5.52
N GLY A 146 -1.57 -1.57 -6.39
CA GLY A 146 -1.32 -1.22 -7.78
C GLY A 146 0.00 -0.49 -7.98
N GLY A 147 1.03 -1.22 -8.39
CA GLY A 147 2.37 -0.71 -8.74
C GLY A 147 2.44 0.08 -10.06
N TYR A 148 1.44 0.91 -10.38
CA TYR A 148 1.39 1.71 -11.62
C TYR A 148 2.48 2.79 -11.71
N SER A 149 3.07 3.15 -10.58
CA SER A 149 4.21 4.06 -10.51
C SER A 149 5.53 3.44 -10.97
N LEU A 150 5.63 2.11 -10.96
CA LEU A 150 6.85 1.38 -11.29
C LEU A 150 6.94 1.14 -12.81
N GLU A 151 7.81 1.87 -13.48
CA GLU A 151 8.11 1.75 -14.91
C GLU A 151 9.58 1.40 -15.15
N GLU A 152 9.91 0.99 -16.38
CA GLU A 152 11.25 0.49 -16.75
C GLU A 152 12.40 1.42 -16.33
N HIS A 153 12.15 2.74 -16.36
CA HIS A 153 13.17 3.76 -16.10
C HIS A 153 13.39 4.09 -14.62
N ASN A 154 12.49 3.70 -13.71
CA ASN A 154 12.55 4.07 -12.29
C ASN A 154 12.25 2.94 -11.28
N ALA A 155 11.72 1.79 -11.74
CA ALA A 155 11.07 0.81 -10.87
C ALA A 155 11.94 0.30 -9.70
N LEU A 156 13.22 0.01 -9.94
CA LEU A 156 14.06 -0.59 -8.90
C LEU A 156 14.37 0.39 -7.77
N GLU A 157 14.83 1.59 -8.10
CA GLU A 157 15.13 2.59 -7.08
C GLU A 157 13.86 3.09 -6.42
N LEU A 158 12.76 3.29 -7.16
CA LEU A 158 11.48 3.68 -6.56
C LEU A 158 10.94 2.60 -5.60
N LEU A 159 11.15 1.31 -5.91
CA LEU A 159 10.84 0.21 -5.00
C LEU A 159 11.69 0.29 -3.71
N HIS A 160 12.97 0.65 -3.81
CA HIS A 160 13.81 0.88 -2.63
C HIS A 160 13.30 2.08 -1.83
N GLN A 161 12.90 3.17 -2.47
CA GLN A 161 12.31 4.32 -1.78
C GLN A 161 11.01 3.93 -1.07
N TYR A 162 10.17 3.08 -1.67
CA TYR A 162 8.99 2.54 -1.00
C TYR A 162 9.35 1.67 0.20
N LYS A 163 10.40 0.85 0.10
CA LYS A 163 10.92 0.08 1.22
C LYS A 163 11.47 0.98 2.33
N ASP A 164 12.20 2.04 1.99
CA ASP A 164 12.70 3.05 2.94
C ASP A 164 11.54 3.77 3.65
N LEU A 165 10.40 3.95 2.96
CA LEU A 165 9.13 4.45 3.51
C LEU A 165 8.30 3.36 4.22
N GLY A 166 8.93 2.24 4.58
CA GLY A 166 8.34 1.19 5.39
C GLY A 166 7.39 0.22 4.68
N ILE A 167 7.11 0.39 3.38
CA ILE A 167 6.11 -0.43 2.65
C ILE A 167 6.45 -1.92 2.79
N LYS A 168 5.49 -2.71 3.30
CA LYS A 168 5.68 -4.15 3.54
C LYS A 168 5.08 -5.05 2.50
N VAL A 169 3.99 -4.61 1.88
CA VAL A 169 3.25 -5.39 0.89
C VAL A 169 2.98 -4.51 -0.32
N LEU A 170 3.22 -5.04 -1.52
CA LEU A 170 2.93 -4.35 -2.77
C LEU A 170 2.17 -5.28 -3.72
N GLY A 171 0.95 -4.86 -4.08
CA GLY A 171 0.16 -5.48 -5.14
C GLY A 171 0.55 -4.91 -6.49
N PHE A 172 0.94 -5.78 -7.43
CA PHE A 172 1.51 -5.30 -8.71
C PHE A 172 0.48 -4.54 -9.53
N THR A 173 -0.76 -4.99 -9.51
CA THR A 173 -1.84 -4.48 -10.35
C THR A 173 -3.07 -4.22 -9.51
N TRP A 174 -3.86 -3.21 -9.89
CA TRP A 174 -5.29 -3.22 -9.60
C TRP A 174 -6.02 -3.99 -10.72
N ASN A 175 -7.29 -3.69 -11.01
CA ASN A 175 -8.03 -4.40 -12.05
C ASN A 175 -7.41 -4.25 -13.45
N TYR A 176 -6.73 -3.14 -13.74
CA TYR A 176 -6.10 -2.89 -15.04
C TYR A 176 -4.62 -3.31 -15.07
N SER A 177 -4.12 -3.62 -16.26
CA SER A 177 -2.75 -4.10 -16.50
C SER A 177 -1.75 -2.95 -16.59
N ASN A 178 -0.54 -3.14 -16.09
CA ASN A 178 0.50 -2.11 -16.11
C ASN A 178 1.86 -2.68 -16.54
N ALA A 179 2.92 -1.92 -16.32
CA ALA A 179 4.27 -2.28 -16.73
C ALA A 179 4.79 -3.55 -16.03
N LEU A 180 4.20 -3.98 -14.91
CA LEU A 180 4.62 -5.18 -14.17
C LEU A 180 3.89 -6.43 -14.65
N GLY A 181 2.61 -6.34 -14.97
CA GLY A 181 1.83 -7.50 -15.41
C GLY A 181 0.36 -7.21 -15.64
N GLU A 182 -0.40 -8.27 -15.90
CA GLU A 182 -1.83 -8.17 -16.16
C GLU A 182 -2.67 -8.23 -14.89
N GLY A 183 -3.54 -7.22 -14.72
CA GLY A 183 -4.60 -7.20 -13.70
C GLY A 183 -5.82 -8.04 -14.12
N ALA A 184 -6.81 -8.14 -13.25
CA ALA A 184 -7.94 -9.04 -13.38
C ALA A 184 -8.77 -8.82 -14.67
N ASP A 185 -8.89 -7.56 -15.12
CA ASP A 185 -9.56 -7.24 -16.38
C ASP A 185 -8.70 -7.54 -17.61
N ARG A 186 -7.38 -7.71 -17.44
CA ARG A 186 -6.38 -7.91 -18.51
C ARG A 186 -6.37 -6.80 -19.56
N VAL A 187 -6.81 -5.59 -19.19
CA VAL A 187 -6.88 -4.42 -20.06
C VAL A 187 -5.84 -3.39 -19.63
N TYR A 188 -5.09 -2.84 -20.60
CA TYR A 188 -4.15 -1.74 -20.41
C TYR A 188 -4.81 -0.42 -20.74
N GLY A 189 -5.33 0.33 -19.76
CA GLY A 189 -5.70 1.75 -19.91
C GLY A 189 -6.57 2.15 -21.13
N ASP A 190 -7.21 1.20 -21.80
CA ASP A 190 -7.70 1.35 -23.18
C ASP A 190 -9.23 1.61 -23.19
N PRO A 191 -9.69 2.76 -23.73
CA PRO A 191 -11.11 3.03 -23.90
C PRO A 191 -11.81 2.06 -24.87
N GLU A 192 -11.06 1.35 -25.74
CA GLU A 192 -11.54 0.29 -26.64
C GLU A 192 -11.20 -1.13 -26.13
N ARG A 193 -11.16 -1.32 -24.79
CA ARG A 193 -11.12 -2.60 -24.05
C ARG A 193 -10.70 -3.82 -24.88
N THR A 194 -9.41 -3.96 -25.16
CA THR A 194 -8.86 -5.20 -25.70
C THR A 194 -8.12 -5.98 -24.60
N PRO A 195 -8.67 -7.10 -24.11
CA PRO A 195 -7.98 -7.95 -23.14
C PRO A 195 -6.73 -8.60 -23.74
N SER A 196 -5.62 -8.57 -23.01
CA SER A 196 -4.37 -9.26 -23.35
C SER A 196 -4.40 -10.72 -22.83
N GLU A 197 -3.56 -11.61 -23.36
CA GLU A 197 -3.39 -13.01 -22.88
C GLU A 197 -1.97 -13.32 -22.36
N GLY A 198 -1.24 -12.28 -21.97
CA GLY A 198 0.04 -12.38 -21.29
C GLY A 198 -0.12 -12.74 -19.81
N GLY A 199 0.76 -12.19 -18.98
CA GLY A 199 0.88 -12.52 -17.57
C GLY A 199 1.87 -11.57 -16.92
N LEU A 200 2.86 -12.12 -16.20
CA LEU A 200 3.93 -11.31 -15.65
C LEU A 200 4.90 -10.86 -16.76
N THR A 201 5.33 -9.60 -16.70
CA THR A 201 6.33 -9.06 -17.65
C THR A 201 7.76 -9.33 -17.17
N GLU A 202 8.76 -9.07 -18.02
CA GLU A 202 10.17 -9.13 -17.62
C GLU A 202 10.50 -8.12 -16.49
N LEU A 203 9.90 -6.93 -16.54
CA LEU A 203 10.02 -5.94 -15.47
C LEU A 203 9.36 -6.44 -14.19
N GLY A 204 8.17 -7.03 -14.29
CA GLY A 204 7.46 -7.63 -13.16
C GLY A 204 8.26 -8.76 -12.50
N GLU A 205 8.87 -9.64 -13.28
CA GLU A 205 9.77 -10.67 -12.75
C GLU A 205 10.98 -10.06 -12.02
N THR A 206 11.55 -9.00 -12.58
CA THR A 206 12.65 -8.26 -11.96
C THR A 206 12.24 -7.66 -10.62
N VAL A 207 11.09 -6.99 -10.57
CA VAL A 207 10.52 -6.40 -9.35
C VAL A 207 10.16 -7.47 -8.32
N ALA A 208 9.59 -8.61 -8.72
CA ALA A 208 9.25 -9.71 -7.81
C ALA A 208 10.48 -10.26 -7.08
N LYS A 209 11.57 -10.50 -7.81
CA LYS A 209 12.84 -10.95 -7.23
C LYS A 209 13.44 -9.92 -6.29
N GLU A 210 13.34 -8.64 -6.67
CA GLU A 210 13.84 -7.56 -5.83
C GLU A 210 13.02 -7.42 -4.54
N MET A 211 11.70 -7.57 -4.60
CA MET A 211 10.86 -7.61 -3.41
C MET A 211 11.22 -8.76 -2.47
N ASN A 212 11.49 -9.96 -2.99
CA ASN A 212 12.00 -11.06 -2.15
C ASN A 212 13.34 -10.69 -1.50
N ARG A 213 14.26 -10.06 -2.24
CA ARG A 213 15.55 -9.60 -1.73
C ARG A 213 15.39 -8.61 -0.56
N LEU A 214 14.43 -7.68 -0.68
CA LEU A 214 14.13 -6.62 0.28
C LEU A 214 13.24 -7.08 1.46
N GLY A 215 12.71 -8.30 1.44
CA GLY A 215 11.73 -8.76 2.42
C GLY A 215 10.41 -7.99 2.34
N MET A 216 9.92 -7.76 1.12
CA MET A 216 8.58 -7.22 0.85
C MET A 216 7.69 -8.34 0.30
N ALA A 217 6.46 -8.45 0.84
CA ALA A 217 5.52 -9.47 0.39
C ALA A 217 4.87 -9.05 -0.93
N ILE A 218 4.75 -9.99 -1.86
CA ILE A 218 4.04 -9.78 -3.12
C ILE A 218 2.56 -10.06 -2.88
N ASP A 219 1.72 -9.06 -3.11
CA ASP A 219 0.27 -9.25 -3.10
C ASP A 219 -0.25 -9.67 -4.48
N VAL A 220 -0.94 -10.81 -4.50
CA VAL A 220 -1.50 -11.43 -5.71
C VAL A 220 -2.99 -11.17 -5.88
N SER A 221 -3.63 -10.43 -4.98
CA SER A 221 -4.90 -9.75 -5.25
C SER A 221 -4.73 -8.86 -6.48
N HIS A 222 -5.79 -8.61 -7.25
CA HIS A 222 -5.64 -7.80 -8.47
C HIS A 222 -5.29 -8.64 -9.70
N MET A 223 -4.48 -9.68 -9.55
CA MET A 223 -3.83 -10.28 -10.69
C MET A 223 -4.78 -11.07 -11.60
N SER A 224 -4.48 -11.05 -12.90
CA SER A 224 -5.00 -12.06 -13.80
C SER A 224 -4.53 -13.45 -13.36
N ARG A 225 -5.25 -14.50 -13.78
CA ARG A 225 -4.86 -15.89 -13.49
C ARG A 225 -3.43 -16.20 -13.99
N ASN A 226 -3.03 -15.70 -15.15
CA ASN A 226 -1.70 -15.97 -15.70
C ASN A 226 -0.63 -15.27 -14.87
N THR A 227 -0.79 -13.98 -14.59
CA THR A 227 0.12 -13.20 -13.74
C THR A 227 0.28 -13.85 -12.36
N PHE A 228 -0.82 -14.31 -11.74
CA PHE A 228 -0.79 -15.03 -10.47
C PHE A 228 0.14 -16.25 -10.52
N PHE A 229 -0.01 -17.13 -11.52
CA PHE A 229 0.81 -18.34 -11.60
C PHE A 229 2.25 -18.03 -11.97
N ASP A 230 2.49 -17.01 -12.80
CA ASP A 230 3.84 -16.54 -13.11
C ASP A 230 4.53 -16.03 -11.85
N VAL A 231 3.84 -15.24 -11.01
CA VAL A 231 4.36 -14.78 -9.71
C VAL A 231 4.66 -15.94 -8.77
N ILE A 232 3.75 -16.91 -8.64
CA ILE A 232 3.99 -18.13 -7.83
C ILE A 232 5.25 -18.87 -8.29
N ASN A 233 5.52 -18.91 -9.59
CA ASN A 233 6.68 -19.61 -10.14
C ASN A 233 8.01 -18.88 -9.92
N VAL A 234 8.00 -17.54 -9.79
CA VAL A 234 9.22 -16.73 -9.66
C VAL A 234 9.51 -16.30 -8.23
N SER A 235 8.48 -16.24 -7.35
CA SER A 235 8.66 -15.82 -5.96
C SER A 235 9.42 -16.86 -5.16
N GLU A 236 10.47 -16.43 -4.48
CA GLU A 236 11.29 -17.26 -3.59
C GLU A 236 10.81 -17.21 -2.12
N ALA A 237 9.91 -16.28 -1.80
CA ALA A 237 9.23 -16.16 -0.50
C ALA A 237 7.71 -16.38 -0.64
N PRO A 238 7.00 -16.63 0.48
CA PRO A 238 5.54 -16.75 0.48
C PRO A 238 4.85 -15.48 -0.06
N VAL A 239 3.82 -15.66 -0.88
CA VAL A 239 2.95 -14.58 -1.38
C VAL A 239 1.74 -14.38 -0.45
N ILE A 240 1.07 -13.24 -0.58
CA ILE A 240 -0.20 -12.96 0.12
C ILE A 240 -1.27 -12.61 -0.91
N ALA A 241 -2.51 -13.05 -0.72
CA ALA A 241 -3.66 -12.45 -1.38
C ALA A 241 -4.40 -11.61 -0.34
N THR A 242 -4.06 -10.33 -0.23
CA THR A 242 -4.52 -9.43 0.83
C THR A 242 -6.04 -9.36 0.96
N HIS A 243 -6.78 -9.38 -0.15
CA HIS A 243 -8.25 -9.35 -0.13
C HIS A 243 -8.80 -10.02 -1.40
N SER A 244 -9.24 -11.27 -1.27
CA SER A 244 -9.84 -12.04 -2.36
C SER A 244 -10.90 -13.01 -1.84
N GLY A 245 -11.88 -13.35 -2.68
CA GLY A 245 -12.87 -14.38 -2.38
C GLY A 245 -12.52 -15.75 -2.98
N VAL A 246 -13.43 -16.70 -2.81
CA VAL A 246 -13.32 -18.08 -3.32
C VAL A 246 -14.21 -18.24 -4.55
N ASN A 247 -13.63 -18.55 -5.71
CA ASN A 247 -14.35 -18.57 -6.98
C ASN A 247 -15.40 -19.68 -7.04
N ALA A 248 -15.16 -20.81 -6.38
CA ALA A 248 -16.08 -21.94 -6.33
C ALA A 248 -17.43 -21.63 -5.66
N LEU A 249 -17.45 -20.67 -4.72
CA LEU A 249 -18.68 -20.19 -4.08
C LEU A 249 -19.30 -19.03 -4.86
N ARG A 250 -18.46 -18.13 -5.36
CA ARG A 250 -18.88 -16.98 -6.17
C ARG A 250 -18.00 -16.85 -7.40
N ASP A 251 -18.55 -17.20 -8.56
CA ASP A 251 -17.85 -17.06 -9.85
C ASP A 251 -17.68 -15.58 -10.19
N HIS A 252 -16.52 -15.07 -9.83
CA HIS A 252 -16.10 -13.69 -10.04
C HIS A 252 -14.60 -13.67 -10.34
N GLN A 253 -14.18 -12.81 -11.29
CA GLN A 253 -12.78 -12.77 -11.75
C GLN A 253 -11.78 -12.33 -10.67
N ARG A 254 -12.26 -11.64 -9.63
CA ARG A 254 -11.45 -11.23 -8.47
C ARG A 254 -11.26 -12.33 -7.42
N ASN A 255 -11.98 -13.44 -7.54
CA ASN A 255 -11.86 -14.54 -6.60
C ASN A 255 -10.86 -15.58 -7.09
N LEU A 256 -10.13 -16.19 -6.15
CA LEU A 256 -9.18 -17.23 -6.46
C LEU A 256 -9.90 -18.55 -6.77
N THR A 257 -9.49 -19.18 -7.86
CA THR A 257 -9.90 -20.56 -8.20
C THR A 257 -9.27 -21.57 -7.24
N ASP A 258 -9.85 -22.77 -7.16
CA ASP A 258 -9.28 -23.86 -6.33
C ASP A 258 -7.81 -24.14 -6.68
N GLU A 259 -7.44 -24.07 -7.96
CA GLU A 259 -6.05 -24.25 -8.37
C GLU A 259 -5.13 -23.12 -7.87
N GLN A 260 -5.62 -21.88 -7.83
CA GLN A 260 -4.86 -20.75 -7.28
C GLN A 260 -4.72 -20.87 -5.77
N LEU A 261 -5.78 -21.24 -5.06
CA LEU A 261 -5.74 -21.45 -3.61
C LEU A 261 -4.73 -22.54 -3.24
N VAL A 262 -4.75 -23.68 -3.94
CA VAL A 262 -3.79 -24.77 -3.70
C VAL A 262 -2.36 -24.30 -3.97
N ALA A 263 -2.11 -23.59 -5.08
CA ALA A 263 -0.78 -23.09 -5.40
C ALA A 263 -0.26 -22.05 -4.39
N LEU A 264 -1.13 -21.16 -3.91
CA LEU A 264 -0.82 -20.20 -2.84
C LEU A 264 -0.42 -20.94 -1.55
N ALA A 265 -1.18 -21.98 -1.17
CA ALA A 265 -0.86 -22.77 0.01
C ALA A 265 0.43 -23.59 -0.14
N GLU A 266 0.68 -24.19 -1.31
CA GLU A 266 1.95 -24.89 -1.61
C GLU A 266 3.16 -23.95 -1.58
N ASN A 267 2.98 -22.67 -1.92
CA ASN A 267 3.99 -21.62 -1.78
C ASN A 267 4.19 -21.16 -0.33
N GLY A 268 3.28 -21.50 0.60
CA GLY A 268 3.32 -21.07 2.02
C GLY A 268 2.49 -19.83 2.33
N GLY A 269 1.82 -19.26 1.32
CA GLY A 269 1.09 -18.00 1.39
C GLY A 269 -0.20 -18.03 2.22
N VAL A 270 -0.89 -16.89 2.25
CA VAL A 270 -2.18 -16.72 2.95
C VAL A 270 -3.17 -15.93 2.08
N ILE A 271 -4.46 -16.29 2.14
CA ILE A 271 -5.55 -15.49 1.57
C ILE A 271 -6.30 -14.74 2.68
N GLY A 272 -6.35 -13.42 2.59
CA GLY A 272 -7.31 -12.58 3.30
C GLY A 272 -8.67 -12.66 2.61
N ILE A 273 -9.66 -13.20 3.31
CA ILE A 273 -11.02 -13.34 2.75
C ILE A 273 -11.71 -11.97 2.76
N VAL A 274 -12.10 -11.53 1.56
CA VAL A 274 -12.74 -10.23 1.33
C VAL A 274 -14.18 -10.16 1.80
N PHE A 275 -14.62 -9.01 2.32
CA PHE A 275 -15.98 -8.83 2.84
C PHE A 275 -16.95 -8.24 1.80
N TYR A 276 -16.45 -7.81 0.64
CA TYR A 276 -17.25 -7.17 -0.39
C TYR A 276 -18.39 -8.08 -0.90
N PRO A 277 -19.68 -7.75 -0.69
CA PRO A 277 -20.81 -8.61 -1.01
C PRO A 277 -20.83 -9.15 -2.45
N HIS A 278 -20.43 -8.32 -3.43
CA HIS A 278 -20.39 -8.72 -4.83
C HIS A 278 -19.38 -9.84 -5.13
N PHE A 279 -18.34 -9.97 -4.29
CA PHE A 279 -17.31 -11.00 -4.42
C PHE A 279 -17.64 -12.25 -3.61
N ILE A 280 -18.56 -12.20 -2.64
CA ILE A 280 -18.87 -13.36 -1.79
C ILE A 280 -20.26 -13.96 -2.02
N LYS A 281 -21.15 -13.25 -2.73
CA LYS A 281 -22.51 -13.73 -2.99
C LYS A 281 -23.05 -13.27 -4.35
N ASP A 282 -24.01 -14.03 -4.88
CA ASP A 282 -24.70 -13.69 -6.13
C ASP A 282 -25.62 -12.46 -6.00
N ASP A 283 -26.21 -12.27 -4.81
CA ASP A 283 -26.96 -11.08 -4.45
C ASP A 283 -26.01 -10.08 -3.77
N SER A 284 -26.22 -8.78 -3.97
CA SER A 284 -25.43 -7.74 -3.30
C SER A 284 -25.72 -7.63 -1.80
N GLN A 285 -26.67 -8.40 -1.27
CA GLN A 285 -26.96 -8.50 0.16
C GLN A 285 -26.23 -9.70 0.78
N ALA A 286 -25.05 -9.45 1.33
CA ALA A 286 -24.29 -10.43 2.09
C ALA A 286 -24.32 -10.14 3.60
N TYR A 287 -24.06 -11.18 4.38
CA TYR A 287 -23.95 -11.18 5.83
C TYR A 287 -22.63 -11.85 6.24
N ILE A 288 -22.29 -11.76 7.52
CA ILE A 288 -21.06 -12.36 8.03
C ILE A 288 -20.98 -13.88 7.82
N GLU A 289 -22.12 -14.57 7.83
CA GLU A 289 -22.19 -16.01 7.50
C GLU A 289 -21.66 -16.31 6.08
N ASP A 290 -21.87 -15.40 5.12
CA ASP A 290 -21.37 -15.57 3.74
C ASP A 290 -19.85 -15.39 3.68
N VAL A 291 -19.29 -14.51 4.52
CA VAL A 291 -17.83 -14.36 4.68
C VAL A 291 -17.24 -15.64 5.27
N VAL A 292 -17.87 -16.18 6.33
CA VAL A 292 -17.39 -17.40 6.97
C VAL A 292 -17.60 -18.64 6.10
N ASP A 293 -18.59 -18.66 5.19
CA ASP A 293 -18.70 -19.70 4.15
C ASP A 293 -17.46 -19.75 3.25
N HIS A 294 -16.92 -18.58 2.88
CA HIS A 294 -15.67 -18.47 2.13
C HIS A 294 -14.45 -18.95 2.93
N ILE A 295 -14.38 -18.59 4.23
CA ILE A 295 -13.34 -19.10 5.15
C ILE A 295 -13.44 -20.63 5.25
N ASP A 296 -14.62 -21.19 5.50
CA ASP A 296 -14.85 -22.63 5.61
C ASP A 296 -14.38 -23.36 4.35
N TYR A 297 -14.73 -22.85 3.17
CA TYR A 297 -14.32 -23.47 1.93
C TYR A 297 -12.79 -23.47 1.78
N ALA A 298 -12.15 -22.32 2.00
CA ALA A 298 -10.70 -22.20 1.90
C ALA A 298 -9.99 -23.11 2.91
N VAL A 299 -10.40 -23.11 4.19
CA VAL A 299 -9.84 -23.98 5.24
C VAL A 299 -10.00 -25.46 4.87
N ASN A 300 -11.15 -25.87 4.34
CA ASN A 300 -11.38 -27.25 3.92
C ASN A 300 -10.52 -27.67 2.72
N LEU A 301 -10.21 -26.74 1.81
CA LEU A 301 -9.44 -27.01 0.61
C LEU A 301 -7.93 -27.02 0.89
N VAL A 302 -7.42 -26.00 1.57
CA VAL A 302 -5.97 -25.74 1.70
C VAL A 302 -5.44 -25.83 3.13
N GLY A 303 -6.32 -25.96 4.12
CA GLY A 303 -5.95 -26.05 5.54
C GLY A 303 -5.99 -24.71 6.27
N ILE A 304 -6.04 -24.80 7.60
CA ILE A 304 -6.23 -23.64 8.49
C ILE A 304 -5.09 -22.63 8.45
N ASP A 305 -3.89 -23.04 8.05
CA ASP A 305 -2.70 -22.20 8.09
C ASP A 305 -2.62 -21.18 6.94
N HIS A 306 -3.55 -21.20 5.99
CA HIS A 306 -3.48 -20.40 4.76
C HIS A 306 -4.65 -19.41 4.60
N VAL A 307 -5.42 -19.16 5.65
CA VAL A 307 -6.61 -18.30 5.61
C VAL A 307 -6.51 -17.19 6.66
N GLY A 308 -6.88 -15.97 6.28
CA GLY A 308 -6.89 -14.77 7.12
C GLY A 308 -8.02 -13.81 6.74
N ILE A 309 -7.88 -12.55 7.15
CA ILE A 309 -8.88 -11.48 6.95
C ILE A 309 -8.31 -10.38 6.05
N GLY A 310 -9.15 -9.87 5.14
CA GLY A 310 -8.82 -8.73 4.28
C GLY A 310 -10.08 -7.99 3.90
N SER A 311 -10.58 -7.12 4.76
CA SER A 311 -11.97 -6.66 4.71
C SER A 311 -12.32 -5.86 3.45
N ASP A 312 -11.38 -5.08 2.91
CA ASP A 312 -11.65 -4.05 1.91
C ASP A 312 -12.49 -2.89 2.51
N PHE A 313 -12.27 -2.60 3.80
CA PHE A 313 -12.87 -1.43 4.46
C PHE A 313 -12.48 -0.14 3.73
N ASP A 314 -13.45 0.78 3.64
CA ASP A 314 -13.42 2.00 2.82
C ASP A 314 -13.19 1.84 1.30
N GLY A 315 -12.77 0.67 0.81
CA GLY A 315 -12.62 0.35 -0.62
C GLY A 315 -13.88 -0.28 -1.23
N ALA A 316 -14.70 -0.91 -0.40
CA ALA A 316 -15.92 -1.62 -0.82
C ALA A 316 -17.13 -1.36 0.09
N SER A 317 -18.32 -1.73 -0.38
CA SER A 317 -19.50 -1.84 0.50
C SER A 317 -19.38 -3.06 1.40
N MET A 318 -19.90 -2.99 2.63
CA MET A 318 -19.76 -4.06 3.62
C MET A 318 -21.02 -4.94 3.76
N PRO A 319 -20.91 -6.14 4.39
CA PRO A 319 -22.05 -6.95 4.77
C PRO A 319 -23.04 -6.19 5.67
N GLU A 320 -24.33 -6.54 5.59
CA GLU A 320 -25.40 -5.79 6.26
C GLU A 320 -25.29 -5.78 7.80
N ASP A 321 -24.70 -6.82 8.36
CA ASP A 321 -24.50 -7.05 9.79
C ASP A 321 -23.06 -6.83 10.27
N LEU A 322 -22.15 -6.36 9.41
CA LEU A 322 -20.78 -5.95 9.74
C LEU A 322 -20.46 -4.67 8.98
N LYS A 323 -20.72 -3.51 9.58
CA LYS A 323 -20.71 -2.23 8.86
C LYS A 323 -19.38 -1.50 8.85
N ASN A 324 -18.51 -1.80 9.80
CA ASN A 324 -17.23 -1.12 10.03
C ASN A 324 -16.36 -1.94 10.98
N SER A 325 -15.14 -1.49 11.21
CA SER A 325 -14.14 -2.21 12.01
C SER A 325 -14.58 -2.47 13.45
N SER A 326 -15.48 -1.66 14.03
CA SER A 326 -15.96 -1.87 15.41
C SER A 326 -16.79 -3.15 15.62
N GLU A 327 -17.15 -3.83 14.52
CA GLU A 327 -18.01 -5.02 14.53
C GLU A 327 -17.26 -6.31 14.16
N LEU A 328 -15.92 -6.29 14.07
CA LEU A 328 -15.11 -7.45 13.70
C LEU A 328 -15.23 -8.64 14.66
N TYR A 329 -15.55 -8.41 15.94
CA TYR A 329 -15.81 -9.48 16.91
C TYR A 329 -16.92 -10.44 16.47
N LYS A 330 -17.88 -9.99 15.64
CA LYS A 330 -18.96 -10.83 15.10
C LYS A 330 -18.40 -11.96 14.24
N LEU A 331 -17.25 -11.75 13.57
CA LEU A 331 -16.61 -12.79 12.76
C LEU A 331 -16.15 -13.94 13.67
N THR A 332 -15.63 -13.58 14.84
CA THR A 332 -15.26 -14.55 15.86
C THR A 332 -16.47 -15.26 16.44
N GLU A 333 -17.58 -14.56 16.68
CA GLU A 333 -18.84 -15.19 17.10
C GLU A 333 -19.26 -16.28 16.10
N GLU A 334 -19.31 -15.97 14.81
CA GLU A 334 -19.69 -16.91 13.76
C GLU A 334 -18.71 -18.11 13.66
N LEU A 335 -17.39 -17.87 13.75
CA LEU A 335 -16.39 -18.95 13.78
C LEU A 335 -16.57 -19.88 14.99
N VAL A 336 -16.86 -19.34 16.17
CA VAL A 336 -17.15 -20.14 17.37
C VAL A 336 -18.44 -20.94 17.18
N GLU A 337 -19.48 -20.35 16.59
CA GLU A 337 -20.75 -21.03 16.31
C GLU A 337 -20.56 -22.21 15.33
N ARG A 338 -19.63 -22.08 14.37
CA ARG A 338 -19.24 -23.17 13.45
C ARG A 338 -18.30 -24.20 14.04
N GLY A 339 -17.82 -23.98 15.26
CA GLY A 339 -17.05 -24.95 16.04
C GLY A 339 -15.54 -24.93 15.79
N TYR A 340 -15.00 -23.82 15.28
CA TYR A 340 -13.56 -23.62 15.24
C TYR A 340 -12.97 -23.61 16.66
N SER A 341 -11.76 -24.15 16.80
CA SER A 341 -11.05 -24.10 18.08
C SER A 341 -10.47 -22.70 18.32
N LYS A 342 -10.16 -22.37 19.58
CA LYS A 342 -9.48 -21.10 19.92
C LYS A 342 -8.20 -20.91 19.09
N ASP A 343 -7.38 -21.95 18.97
CA ASP A 343 -6.11 -21.90 18.23
C ASP A 343 -6.34 -21.67 16.72
N ASP A 344 -7.37 -22.27 16.13
CA ASP A 344 -7.71 -22.07 14.72
C ASP A 344 -8.26 -20.66 14.46
N ILE A 345 -9.05 -20.13 15.38
CA ILE A 345 -9.55 -18.76 15.31
C ILE A 345 -8.39 -17.77 15.37
N GLU A 346 -7.47 -17.91 16.33
CA GLU A 346 -6.30 -17.03 16.44
C GLU A 346 -5.42 -17.07 15.17
N LYS A 347 -5.39 -18.20 14.46
CA LYS A 347 -4.74 -18.32 13.15
C LYS A 347 -5.42 -17.48 12.08
N ILE A 348 -6.74 -17.61 11.94
CA ILE A 348 -7.54 -16.82 11.00
C ILE A 348 -7.48 -15.33 11.33
N LEU A 349 -7.58 -14.98 12.62
CA LEU A 349 -7.60 -13.59 13.07
C LEU A 349 -6.29 -12.86 12.79
N GLY A 350 -5.14 -13.54 12.80
CA GLY A 350 -3.89 -12.84 12.48
C GLY A 350 -2.62 -13.67 12.43
N LYS A 351 -2.51 -14.78 13.17
CA LYS A 351 -1.24 -15.52 13.24
C LYS A 351 -0.78 -16.04 11.89
N ASN A 352 -1.68 -16.37 10.97
CA ASN A 352 -1.30 -16.79 9.62
C ASN A 352 -0.69 -15.65 8.81
N THR A 353 -1.28 -14.46 8.86
CA THR A 353 -0.77 -13.27 8.17
C THR A 353 0.58 -12.86 8.72
N LEU A 354 0.73 -12.81 10.05
CA LEU A 354 2.00 -12.48 10.69
C LEU A 354 3.09 -13.51 10.41
N ARG A 355 2.75 -14.80 10.34
CA ARG A 355 3.69 -15.84 9.91
C ARG A 355 4.22 -15.56 8.50
N VAL A 356 3.33 -15.27 7.54
CA VAL A 356 3.72 -14.98 6.16
C VAL A 356 4.63 -13.76 6.09
N LEU A 357 4.31 -12.68 6.80
CA LEU A 357 5.19 -11.51 6.88
C LEU A 357 6.56 -11.87 7.45
N LYS A 358 6.61 -12.69 8.51
CA LYS A 358 7.88 -13.10 9.13
C LYS A 358 8.71 -13.97 8.20
N GLU A 359 8.09 -14.92 7.50
CA GLU A 359 8.77 -15.77 6.53
C GLU A 359 9.33 -14.97 5.34
N VAL A 360 8.64 -13.90 4.93
CA VAL A 360 9.13 -12.96 3.92
C VAL A 360 10.32 -12.15 4.43
N GLU A 361 10.27 -11.66 5.68
CA GLU A 361 11.40 -10.98 6.33
C GLU A 361 12.61 -11.89 6.47
N ASP A 362 12.41 -13.12 6.95
CA ASP A 362 13.48 -14.11 7.15
C ASP A 362 14.12 -14.57 5.83
N ALA A 363 13.38 -14.48 4.71
CA ALA A 363 13.88 -14.79 3.37
C ALA A 363 14.67 -13.62 2.73
N ALA A 364 14.62 -12.42 3.30
CA ALA A 364 15.34 -11.26 2.80
C ALA A 364 16.85 -11.51 2.79
N THR A 365 17.52 -10.94 1.80
CA THR A 365 18.98 -11.02 1.66
C THR A 365 19.64 -9.64 1.60
N TYR A 366 18.82 -8.59 1.72
CA TYR A 366 19.27 -7.24 1.97
C TYR A 366 19.12 -6.92 3.46
N ASP A 367 20.22 -6.58 4.10
CA ASP A 367 20.27 -6.27 5.54
C ASP A 367 20.08 -4.77 5.75
N PHE A 368 19.21 -4.40 6.68
CA PHE A 368 18.92 -3.01 7.06
C PHE A 368 19.72 -2.55 8.29
N ASP A 369 20.41 -3.47 8.98
CA ASP A 369 20.99 -3.24 10.31
C ASP A 369 22.54 -3.16 10.31
N GLU A 370 23.18 -2.96 9.16
CA GLU A 370 24.62 -2.69 9.14
C GLU A 370 24.90 -1.28 9.69
N GLU A 371 25.54 -1.18 10.86
CA GLU A 371 26.03 0.09 11.42
C GLU A 371 27.08 0.70 10.48
N THR A 372 26.64 1.57 9.57
CA THR A 372 27.50 2.26 8.60
C THR A 372 28.41 3.30 9.26
N GLY A 373 28.05 3.76 10.46
CA GLY A 373 28.69 4.87 11.17
C GLY A 373 28.41 6.24 10.53
N ILE A 374 27.47 6.31 9.58
CA ILE A 374 27.02 7.50 8.89
C ILE A 374 25.62 7.86 9.40
N VAL A 375 25.36 9.15 9.59
CA VAL A 375 24.04 9.69 9.89
C VAL A 375 23.71 10.73 8.83
N ILE A 376 22.58 10.53 8.13
CA ILE A 376 22.07 11.49 7.17
C ILE A 376 20.92 12.25 7.83
N THR A 377 20.86 13.56 7.63
CA THR A 377 19.76 14.40 8.13
C THR A 377 19.26 15.30 7.01
N PRO A 378 18.17 14.91 6.33
CA PRO A 378 17.51 15.75 5.34
C PRO A 378 17.13 17.11 5.92
N SER A 379 17.15 18.14 5.07
CA SER A 379 16.75 19.51 5.48
C SER A 379 15.23 19.72 5.50
N TYR A 380 14.45 18.65 5.26
CA TYR A 380 13.00 18.68 5.18
C TYR A 380 12.39 17.62 6.09
N ASP A 381 11.22 17.96 6.63
CA ASP A 381 10.37 17.03 7.35
C ASP A 381 9.56 16.15 6.37
N MET A 382 9.05 15.01 6.85
CA MET A 382 8.16 14.15 6.07
C MET A 382 6.89 14.92 5.70
N GLY A 383 6.58 15.02 4.42
CA GLY A 383 5.42 15.74 3.90
C GLY A 383 5.56 17.25 3.85
N GLU A 384 6.77 17.79 4.01
CA GLU A 384 6.98 19.23 4.00
C GLU A 384 6.56 19.86 2.65
N ILE A 385 5.88 21.00 2.73
CA ILE A 385 5.52 21.81 1.57
C ILE A 385 6.70 22.69 1.20
N ILE A 386 7.22 22.53 -0.02
CA ILE A 386 8.35 23.30 -0.53
C ILE A 386 7.93 24.26 -1.64
N GLU A 387 8.64 25.39 -1.72
CA GLU A 387 8.40 26.41 -2.73
C GLU A 387 9.13 26.10 -4.05
N GLY A 388 8.36 26.07 -5.14
CA GLY A 388 8.89 25.95 -6.49
C GLY A 388 9.17 24.51 -6.93
N ASN A 389 8.90 24.23 -8.20
CA ASN A 389 9.12 22.91 -8.81
C ASN A 389 10.57 22.63 -9.26
N THR A 390 11.50 23.52 -8.97
CA THR A 390 12.95 23.31 -9.21
C THR A 390 13.70 23.48 -7.89
N PRO A 391 13.41 22.65 -6.87
CA PRO A 391 13.97 22.87 -5.54
C PRO A 391 15.47 22.56 -5.50
N LEU A 392 16.17 23.23 -4.59
CA LEU A 392 17.45 22.76 -4.08
C LEU A 392 17.14 21.78 -2.97
N LEU A 393 17.51 20.51 -3.12
CA LEU A 393 17.33 19.43 -2.15
C LEU A 393 18.63 19.24 -1.36
N THR A 394 18.57 19.25 -0.03
CA THR A 394 19.78 19.13 0.81
C THR A 394 19.65 18.17 1.99
N ALA A 395 20.76 17.58 2.39
CA ALA A 395 20.92 16.82 3.63
C ALA A 395 22.29 17.08 4.27
N ASN A 396 22.37 16.99 5.60
CA ASN A 396 23.64 16.90 6.31
C ASN A 396 24.10 15.43 6.38
N VAL A 397 25.40 15.19 6.25
CA VAL A 397 26.01 13.84 6.36
C VAL A 397 27.09 13.87 7.44
N GLU A 398 26.81 13.30 8.59
CA GLU A 398 27.75 13.17 9.69
C GLU A 398 28.34 11.76 9.72
N ALA A 399 29.66 11.65 9.93
CA ALA A 399 30.33 10.36 10.08
C ALA A 399 31.08 10.35 11.42
N GLU A 400 30.54 9.65 12.42
CA GLU A 400 31.08 9.69 13.78
C GLU A 400 32.41 8.92 13.91
N SER A 401 32.68 7.97 13.00
CA SER A 401 33.95 7.21 12.95
C SER A 401 34.30 6.58 11.60
N ALA A 402 33.42 6.64 10.60
CA ALA A 402 33.64 6.11 9.26
C ALA A 402 34.35 7.12 8.35
N GLU A 403 35.25 6.64 7.47
CA GLU A 403 35.73 7.43 6.34
C GLU A 403 34.67 7.32 5.21
N ILE A 404 34.26 8.47 4.67
CA ILE A 404 33.21 8.55 3.65
C ILE A 404 33.79 8.40 2.23
N ASP A 405 33.08 7.71 1.36
CA ASP A 405 33.36 7.66 -0.09
C ASP A 405 32.37 8.55 -0.84
N GLU A 406 32.74 9.83 -0.99
CA GLU A 406 31.94 10.84 -1.69
C GLU A 406 31.61 10.45 -3.14
N THR A 407 32.39 9.56 -3.78
CA THR A 407 32.15 9.14 -5.17
C THR A 407 30.94 8.22 -5.33
N ARG A 408 30.46 7.69 -4.20
CA ARG A 408 29.32 6.79 -4.12
C ARG A 408 28.07 7.47 -3.56
N PHE A 409 28.14 8.75 -3.23
CA PHE A 409 26.96 9.49 -2.81
C PHE A 409 25.97 9.64 -3.96
N ARG A 410 24.69 9.55 -3.64
CA ARG A 410 23.57 9.70 -4.59
C ARG A 410 22.47 10.53 -3.97
N VAL A 411 21.71 11.20 -4.83
CA VAL A 411 20.38 11.70 -4.49
C VAL A 411 19.41 11.08 -5.49
N ILE A 412 18.37 10.43 -4.99
CA ILE A 412 17.39 9.72 -5.81
C ILE A 412 16.07 10.47 -5.69
N VAL A 413 15.47 10.87 -6.81
CA VAL A 413 14.17 11.54 -6.83
C VAL A 413 13.22 10.73 -7.69
N ASP A 414 12.11 10.26 -7.12
CA ASP A 414 11.08 9.46 -7.83
C ASP A 414 11.65 8.23 -8.58
N GLY A 415 12.64 7.56 -7.98
CA GLY A 415 13.38 6.44 -8.54
C GLY A 415 14.42 6.80 -9.60
N ILE A 416 14.69 8.09 -9.81
CA ILE A 416 15.71 8.58 -10.74
C ILE A 416 16.96 8.96 -9.94
N VAL A 417 18.10 8.36 -10.30
CA VAL A 417 19.38 8.59 -9.63
C VAL A 417 20.08 9.83 -10.21
N TYR A 418 20.50 10.74 -9.33
CA TYR A 418 21.27 11.93 -9.66
C TYR A 418 22.64 11.92 -8.97
N GLU A 419 23.62 12.54 -9.61
CA GLU A 419 24.92 12.85 -9.01
C GLU A 419 24.81 14.16 -8.22
N PRO A 420 25.00 14.15 -6.89
CA PRO A 420 24.88 15.33 -6.06
C PRO A 420 26.21 16.08 -5.88
N ASP A 421 26.14 17.32 -5.42
CA ASP A 421 27.27 18.09 -4.91
C ASP A 421 27.44 17.85 -3.40
N PHE A 422 28.68 17.64 -2.93
CA PHE A 422 29.01 17.54 -1.51
C PHE A 422 30.03 18.61 -1.07
N ASP A 423 29.67 19.44 -0.09
CA ASP A 423 30.61 20.38 0.55
C ASP A 423 31.14 19.79 1.87
N ALA A 424 32.33 19.20 1.82
CA ALA A 424 33.01 18.61 2.98
C ALA A 424 33.29 19.58 4.14
N ARG A 425 33.17 20.92 3.94
CA ARG A 425 33.37 21.89 5.04
C ARG A 425 32.09 22.08 5.86
N THR A 426 30.94 21.90 5.24
CA THR A 426 29.62 22.01 5.90
C THR A 426 28.94 20.65 6.04
N SER A 427 29.59 19.58 5.55
CA SER A 427 29.04 18.23 5.50
C SER A 427 27.68 18.19 4.82
N THR A 428 27.51 18.95 3.74
CA THR A 428 26.21 19.12 3.08
C THR A 428 26.20 18.42 1.74
N LEU A 429 25.29 17.47 1.59
CA LEU A 429 24.91 16.86 0.33
C LEU A 429 23.78 17.69 -0.29
N SER A 430 23.88 18.01 -1.57
CA SER A 430 22.91 18.88 -2.25
C SER A 430 22.68 18.50 -3.71
N LEU A 431 21.44 18.68 -4.16
CA LEU A 431 21.03 18.52 -5.55
C LEU A 431 20.11 19.69 -5.93
N GLN A 432 20.51 20.47 -6.93
CA GLN A 432 19.61 21.44 -7.55
C GLN A 432 18.84 20.75 -8.68
N MET A 433 17.51 20.70 -8.57
CA MET A 433 16.69 20.22 -9.68
C MET A 433 16.79 21.21 -10.85
N GLU A 434 17.38 20.76 -11.97
CA GLU A 434 17.47 21.54 -13.20
C GLU A 434 16.17 21.48 -14.00
N GLN A 435 15.54 20.30 -14.02
CA GLN A 435 14.24 20.10 -14.64
C GLN A 435 13.13 20.34 -13.63
N PRO A 436 12.07 21.07 -14.01
CA PRO A 436 10.92 21.23 -13.14
C PRO A 436 10.26 19.87 -12.84
N LEU A 437 10.02 19.61 -11.57
CA LEU A 437 9.29 18.45 -11.06
C LEU A 437 7.82 18.53 -11.51
N LYS A 438 7.31 17.40 -12.01
CA LYS A 438 5.92 17.26 -12.50
C LYS A 438 5.04 16.70 -11.38
N GLU A 439 3.84 17.23 -11.19
CA GLU A 439 2.89 16.84 -10.12
C GLU A 439 3.28 17.35 -8.71
N ARG A 440 2.61 16.85 -7.66
CA ARG A 440 2.58 17.50 -6.34
C ARG A 440 3.47 16.82 -5.31
N PHE A 441 3.36 15.50 -5.18
CA PHE A 441 4.13 14.74 -4.19
C PHE A 441 5.28 14.03 -4.87
N HIS A 442 6.44 14.12 -4.23
CA HIS A 442 7.69 13.55 -4.69
C HIS A 442 8.40 12.88 -3.54
N VAL A 443 9.25 11.91 -3.85
CA VAL A 443 10.10 11.23 -2.86
C VAL A 443 11.56 11.50 -3.19
N VAL A 444 12.33 11.87 -2.17
CA VAL A 444 13.79 12.02 -2.27
C VAL A 444 14.47 11.07 -1.29
N THR A 445 15.52 10.40 -1.75
CA THR A 445 16.46 9.65 -0.90
C THR A 445 17.83 10.27 -1.01
N PHE A 446 18.45 10.52 0.12
CA PHE A 446 19.85 10.89 0.22
C PHE A 446 20.64 9.65 0.61
N GLU A 447 21.65 9.31 -0.18
CA GLU A 447 22.46 8.13 0.00
C GLU A 447 23.92 8.52 0.20
N ALA A 448 24.53 7.99 1.27
CA ALA A 448 25.94 8.17 1.56
C ALA A 448 26.59 6.82 1.87
N ALA A 449 27.85 6.65 1.45
CA ALA A 449 28.58 5.42 1.65
C ALA A 449 29.89 5.64 2.41
N ASN A 450 30.33 4.63 3.15
CA ASN A 450 31.66 4.59 3.74
C ASN A 450 32.68 3.95 2.77
N GLU A 451 33.98 4.00 3.10
CA GLU A 451 35.05 3.41 2.27
C GLU A 451 34.97 1.87 2.15
N ASP A 452 34.37 1.19 3.13
CA ASP A 452 34.11 -0.26 3.08
C ASP A 452 32.96 -0.60 2.12
N GLY A 453 32.20 0.42 1.74
CA GLY A 453 31.20 0.39 0.70
C GLY A 453 29.79 0.11 1.18
N GLU A 454 29.58 0.15 2.49
CA GLU A 454 28.29 0.11 3.18
C GLU A 454 27.57 1.44 2.94
N ILE A 455 26.23 1.39 2.90
CA ILE A 455 25.39 2.48 2.40
C ILE A 455 24.35 2.85 3.45
N GLU A 456 24.29 4.13 3.80
CA GLU A 456 23.25 4.75 4.61
C GLU A 456 22.26 5.50 3.71
N ARG A 457 20.96 5.40 4.00
CA ARG A 457 19.90 6.03 3.21
C ARG A 457 18.88 6.72 4.10
N GLU A 458 18.49 7.94 3.72
CA GLU A 458 17.39 8.67 4.37
C GLU A 458 16.41 9.20 3.33
N THR A 459 15.15 8.78 3.48
CA THR A 459 14.09 9.02 2.49
C THR A 459 12.99 9.93 3.05
N ARG A 460 12.57 10.93 2.26
CA ARG A 460 11.51 11.88 2.62
C ARG A 460 10.53 12.07 1.47
N ILE A 461 9.25 12.15 1.79
CA ILE A 461 8.23 12.67 0.89
C ILE A 461 8.17 14.18 1.07
N PHE A 462 8.02 14.94 -0.01
CA PHE A 462 7.76 16.37 0.02
C PHE A 462 6.65 16.75 -0.96
N TYR A 463 6.05 17.91 -0.74
CA TYR A 463 4.96 18.45 -1.53
C TYR A 463 5.38 19.74 -2.24
N VAL A 464 5.28 19.77 -3.56
CA VAL A 464 5.48 20.95 -4.40
C VAL A 464 4.12 21.62 -4.61
N GLU A 465 3.97 22.84 -4.11
CA GLU A 465 2.73 23.60 -4.24
C GLU A 465 2.43 23.91 -5.71
N SER A 466 1.22 23.57 -6.19
CA SER A 466 0.80 23.92 -7.56
C SER A 466 0.33 25.38 -7.63
N ASN A 467 1.02 26.21 -8.42
CA ASN A 467 0.64 27.60 -8.68
C ASN A 467 0.99 28.01 -10.13
N ALA A 468 0.50 29.16 -10.58
CA ALA A 468 0.70 29.60 -11.97
C ALA A 468 2.17 29.85 -12.34
N GLU A 469 3.03 30.17 -11.37
CA GLU A 469 4.47 30.35 -11.61
C GLU A 469 5.16 29.01 -11.89
N ASN A 470 4.75 27.94 -11.21
CA ASN A 470 5.26 26.59 -11.46
C ASN A 470 4.86 26.09 -12.86
N VAL A 471 3.60 26.29 -13.27
CA VAL A 471 3.16 25.98 -14.64
C VAL A 471 3.96 26.79 -15.66
N LYS A 472 4.28 28.05 -15.34
CA LYS A 472 5.05 28.93 -16.22
C LYS A 472 6.48 28.44 -16.41
N LYS A 473 7.13 27.93 -15.35
CA LYS A 473 8.46 27.33 -15.46
C LYS A 473 8.48 26.11 -16.38
N HIS A 474 7.44 25.27 -16.37
CA HIS A 474 7.33 24.17 -17.34
C HIS A 474 7.16 24.65 -18.78
N VAL A 475 6.38 25.72 -19.01
CA VAL A 475 6.29 26.35 -20.34
C VAL A 475 7.66 26.83 -20.82
N GLU A 476 8.45 27.45 -19.94
CA GLU A 476 9.81 27.92 -20.23
C GLU A 476 10.75 26.74 -20.52
N TYR A 477 10.69 25.67 -19.72
CA TYR A 477 11.46 24.45 -19.94
C TYR A 477 11.22 23.84 -21.33
N PHE A 478 9.96 23.61 -21.72
CA PHE A 478 9.65 23.07 -23.05
C PHE A 478 10.09 24.00 -24.19
N ALA A 479 10.11 25.31 -23.97
CA ALA A 479 10.61 26.25 -24.96
C ALA A 479 12.15 26.15 -25.12
N ASP A 480 12.86 26.00 -24.00
CA ASP A 480 14.32 25.87 -23.98
C ASP A 480 14.79 24.54 -24.60
N GLU A 481 14.03 23.45 -24.41
CA GLU A 481 14.25 22.16 -25.08
C GLU A 481 13.88 22.17 -26.58
N GLY A 482 13.31 23.27 -27.07
CA GLY A 482 12.89 23.43 -28.47
C GLY A 482 11.62 22.66 -28.83
N GLU A 483 10.89 22.14 -27.83
CA GLU A 483 9.60 21.48 -27.98
C GLU A 483 8.46 22.48 -28.20
N LEU A 484 8.61 23.69 -27.68
CA LEU A 484 7.63 24.76 -27.77
C LEU A 484 8.16 25.95 -28.56
N ASN A 485 7.37 26.41 -29.53
CA ASN A 485 7.71 27.61 -30.30
C ASN A 485 7.77 28.86 -29.40
N GLU A 486 8.79 29.71 -29.56
CA GLU A 486 9.00 30.92 -28.74
C GLU A 486 7.77 31.84 -28.66
N ASP A 487 7.01 32.01 -29.74
CA ASP A 487 5.81 32.86 -29.73
C ASP A 487 4.66 32.21 -28.94
N VAL A 488 4.55 30.88 -28.99
CA VAL A 488 3.57 30.11 -28.23
C VAL A 488 3.94 30.15 -26.74
N ALA A 489 5.20 29.85 -26.41
CA ALA A 489 5.72 29.92 -25.04
C ALA A 489 5.48 31.31 -24.44
N ARG A 490 5.84 32.37 -25.17
CA ARG A 490 5.59 33.75 -24.75
C ARG A 490 4.10 34.05 -24.51
N SER A 491 3.21 33.53 -25.36
CA SER A 491 1.76 33.70 -25.18
C SER A 491 1.26 33.00 -23.91
N LEU A 492 1.69 31.77 -23.68
CA LEU A 492 1.34 30.97 -22.50
C LEU A 492 1.88 31.63 -21.22
N SER A 493 3.15 32.04 -21.19
CA SER A 493 3.77 32.69 -20.03
C SER A 493 3.12 34.04 -19.69
N VAL A 494 2.69 34.83 -20.68
CA VAL A 494 1.93 36.07 -20.42
C VAL A 494 0.58 35.78 -19.76
N HIS A 495 -0.09 34.71 -20.20
CA HIS A 495 -1.36 34.30 -19.60
C HIS A 495 -1.17 33.88 -18.14
N LEU A 496 -0.17 33.04 -17.87
CA LEU A 496 0.15 32.56 -16.51
C LEU A 496 0.62 33.69 -15.59
N THR A 497 1.37 34.67 -16.10
CA THR A 497 1.74 35.88 -15.35
C THR A 497 0.50 36.66 -14.88
N ALA A 498 -0.58 36.67 -15.68
CA ALA A 498 -1.84 37.30 -15.27
C ALA A 498 -2.57 36.47 -14.21
N VAL A 499 -2.52 35.14 -14.31
CA VAL A 499 -3.09 34.22 -13.30
C VAL A 499 -2.37 34.38 -11.96
N GLY A 500 -1.04 34.40 -11.94
CA GLY A 500 -0.27 34.60 -10.70
C GLY A 500 -0.65 35.87 -9.95
N ARG A 501 -0.97 36.96 -10.67
CA ARG A 501 -1.50 38.18 -10.05
C ARG A 501 -2.88 37.99 -9.42
N TYR A 502 -3.70 37.08 -9.93
CA TYR A 502 -4.99 36.74 -9.30
C TYR A 502 -4.79 35.85 -8.09
N GLU A 503 -3.80 34.95 -8.11
CA GLU A 503 -3.38 34.16 -6.96
C GLU A 503 -2.91 35.09 -5.82
N ASP A 504 -2.01 36.03 -6.09
CA ASP A 504 -1.53 37.05 -5.13
C ASP A 504 -2.66 37.87 -4.49
N LEU A 505 -3.77 38.05 -5.21
CA LEU A 505 -4.93 38.82 -4.77
C LEU A 505 -6.00 37.97 -4.07
N GLY A 506 -5.80 36.65 -3.95
CA GLY A 506 -6.79 35.73 -3.40
C GLY A 506 -8.07 35.65 -4.22
N ALA A 507 -8.00 35.92 -5.54
CA ALA A 507 -9.16 36.04 -6.40
C ALA A 507 -9.56 34.70 -7.05
N ALA A 508 -9.99 33.74 -6.22
CA ALA A 508 -10.29 32.35 -6.59
C ALA A 508 -11.11 32.18 -7.89
N GLU A 509 -12.28 32.83 -7.99
CA GLU A 509 -13.11 32.77 -9.21
C GLU A 509 -12.37 33.20 -10.49
N LYS A 510 -11.43 34.14 -10.38
CA LYS A 510 -10.62 34.59 -11.51
C LYS A 510 -9.50 33.60 -11.82
N VAL A 511 -8.86 33.03 -10.80
CA VAL A 511 -7.82 32.00 -11.00
C VAL A 511 -8.42 30.82 -11.76
N VAL A 512 -9.50 30.22 -11.24
CA VAL A 512 -10.20 29.08 -11.85
C VAL A 512 -10.58 29.40 -13.30
N LYS A 513 -11.29 30.51 -13.53
CA LYS A 513 -11.74 30.90 -14.87
C LYS A 513 -10.58 31.10 -15.86
N HIS A 514 -9.49 31.74 -15.42
CA HIS A 514 -8.37 32.00 -16.31
C HIS A 514 -7.55 30.73 -16.54
N MET A 515 -7.47 29.81 -15.59
CA MET A 515 -6.83 28.51 -15.79
C MET A 515 -7.67 27.59 -16.70
N GLU A 516 -9.00 27.59 -16.61
CA GLU A 516 -9.85 26.92 -17.61
C GLU A 516 -9.62 27.48 -19.02
N SER A 517 -9.47 28.81 -19.13
CA SER A 517 -9.14 29.47 -20.39
C SER A 517 -7.73 29.10 -20.88
N PHE A 518 -6.80 28.86 -19.96
CA PHE A 518 -5.45 28.40 -20.28
C PHE A 518 -5.48 26.96 -20.82
N ARG A 519 -6.24 26.05 -20.21
CA ARG A 519 -6.45 24.68 -20.72
C ARG A 519 -7.02 24.69 -22.14
N GLN A 520 -8.03 25.51 -22.41
CA GLN A 520 -8.57 25.68 -23.77
C GLN A 520 -7.51 26.21 -24.75
N LEU A 521 -6.62 27.10 -24.29
CA LEU A 521 -5.51 27.58 -25.10
C LEU A 521 -4.52 26.45 -25.42
N LEU A 522 -4.18 25.60 -24.45
CA LEU A 522 -3.33 24.42 -24.69
C LEU A 522 -3.95 23.47 -25.72
N ASP A 523 -5.24 23.16 -25.59
CA ASP A 523 -5.97 22.33 -26.56
C ASP A 523 -5.90 22.93 -27.97
N HIS A 524 -6.12 24.25 -28.07
CA HIS A 524 -5.99 24.96 -29.34
C HIS A 524 -4.57 24.89 -29.92
N GLN A 525 -3.51 24.99 -29.11
CA GLN A 525 -2.13 24.84 -29.61
C GLN A 525 -1.86 23.41 -30.08
N LYS A 526 -2.34 22.39 -29.36
CA LYS A 526 -2.21 20.98 -29.76
C LYS A 526 -2.94 20.69 -31.08
N GLU A 527 -4.18 21.18 -31.23
CA GLU A 527 -4.97 21.03 -32.47
C GLU A 527 -4.31 21.66 -33.71
N ASN A 528 -3.41 22.63 -33.52
CA ASN A 528 -2.68 23.29 -34.61
C ASN A 528 -1.24 22.76 -34.77
N ASP A 529 -0.90 21.63 -34.16
CA ASP A 529 0.45 21.01 -34.18
C ASP A 529 1.55 21.96 -33.64
N LEU A 530 1.19 22.87 -32.71
CA LEU A 530 2.11 23.86 -32.11
C LEU A 530 2.54 23.50 -30.68
N LEU A 531 1.96 22.45 -30.11
CA LEU A 531 2.26 21.95 -28.77
C LEU A 531 2.37 20.42 -28.84
N PRO A 532 3.56 19.84 -28.58
CA PRO A 532 3.75 18.39 -28.55
C PRO A 532 2.84 17.73 -27.52
N GLU A 533 2.57 16.44 -27.74
CA GLU A 533 1.66 15.67 -26.91
C GLU A 533 2.09 15.60 -25.43
N GLU A 534 3.38 15.40 -25.17
CA GLU A 534 3.92 15.38 -23.81
C GLU A 534 3.73 16.73 -23.11
N ALA A 535 4.16 17.82 -23.75
CA ALA A 535 4.02 19.17 -23.21
C ALA A 535 2.55 19.54 -22.96
N HIS A 536 1.64 19.17 -23.88
CA HIS A 536 0.20 19.36 -23.67
C HIS A 536 -0.30 18.60 -22.45
N HIS A 537 0.05 17.33 -22.33
CA HIS A 537 -0.42 16.49 -21.25
C HIS A 537 0.08 16.96 -19.88
N THR A 538 1.37 17.29 -19.76
CA THR A 538 1.95 17.85 -18.53
C THR A 538 1.27 19.17 -18.16
N LEU A 539 1.21 20.15 -19.07
CA LEU A 539 0.63 21.46 -18.77
C LEU A 539 -0.88 21.40 -18.49
N GLN A 540 -1.61 20.45 -19.09
CA GLN A 540 -3.02 20.20 -18.77
C GLN A 540 -3.20 19.69 -17.35
N ALA A 541 -2.38 18.72 -16.94
CA ALA A 541 -2.44 18.15 -15.59
C ALA A 541 -2.09 19.21 -14.53
N GLU A 542 -1.04 20.00 -14.74
CA GLU A 542 -0.69 21.07 -13.80
C GLU A 542 -1.74 22.18 -13.76
N ALA A 543 -2.32 22.56 -14.91
CA ALA A 543 -3.38 23.54 -14.95
C ALA A 543 -4.62 23.08 -14.18
N GLU A 544 -4.97 21.79 -14.30
CA GLU A 544 -6.03 21.17 -13.51
C GLU A 544 -5.69 21.18 -12.01
N ASN A 545 -4.44 20.88 -11.65
CA ASN A 545 -4.01 20.92 -10.26
C ASN A 545 -4.18 22.32 -9.65
N VAL A 546 -3.83 23.39 -10.38
CA VAL A 546 -4.06 24.78 -9.94
C VAL A 546 -5.56 25.08 -9.84
N ILE A 547 -6.38 24.63 -10.80
CA ILE A 547 -7.85 24.81 -10.73
C ILE A 547 -8.41 24.18 -9.46
N GLN A 548 -8.04 22.94 -9.16
CA GLN A 548 -8.53 22.20 -8.00
C GLN A 548 -8.12 22.86 -6.69
N THR A 549 -6.90 23.38 -6.58
CA THR A 549 -6.43 24.12 -5.39
C THR A 549 -7.28 25.38 -5.09
N TRP A 550 -7.86 26.01 -6.12
CA TRP A 550 -8.58 27.28 -6.00
C TRP A 550 -10.11 27.14 -6.09
N GLN A 551 -10.63 25.91 -6.19
CA GLN A 551 -12.06 25.58 -6.12
C GLN A 551 -12.50 25.36 -4.68
#